data_AF-A0A089ISE4-F1
#
_entry.id   AF-A0A089ISE4-F1
#
_cell.length_a   1.000
_cell.length_b   1.000
_cell.length_c   1.000
_cell.angle_alpha   90.00
_cell.angle_beta   90.00
_cell.angle_gamma   90.00
#
_symmetry.space_group_name_H-M   'P 1'
#
loop_
_entity.id
_entity.type
_entity.pdbx_description
1 polymer ?
#
loop_
_entity_poly.entity_id
_entity_poly.type
_entity_poly.pdbx_seq_one_letter_code
_entity_poly.pdbx_strand_id
1 'polypeptide(L)'
;MNPNSYTFIDVETPNPSNDKICSLAIIHVQDGVIEFEGYYLINPEAGFDERNMAVHGIKAADVKDKPTFAQVWPKIEPYLVTAVTVAHNARFDLRVISKALLYYDLPIPEFNYFCTCEKAKRHLPARSYRLPDLARELNIELSEHHHALHDTRACMSLFVWLTQHYGLLPGDVQAFRFDETLKANGIVLQKAMNELYGILYGIGIDQLIRVEEHKAIETWMQEYKAYRRQEHFAECYRVLDQILEDQVITEKEFKQLMQWIKTHESSNLFSSLTLEMQVLYGILKGIIGDGLICREEVDALKGWMEQHSELSGNYPFNKIYEALVQILKDGRITAEEESALLSLIEGYVNPKIAADMEESIDLNGKVCCLTGTFIRGTKAELERLIVQRGGSCVPGLTKAVHYLIVGGEGSANWAYGNFGGKIKKALEMKDKGSCIEIISETAL
;
A
#
# COMPACT_ATOMS: atom_id res chain seq x y z
N MET A 1 -27.40 21.04 18.02
CA MET A 1 -26.59 21.83 17.08
C MET A 1 -26.98 23.28 17.24
N ASN A 2 -25.99 24.16 17.36
CA ASN A 2 -26.20 25.61 17.40
C ASN A 2 -26.58 26.07 15.98
N PRO A 3 -27.71 26.77 15.76
CA PRO A 3 -28.24 27.04 14.42
C PRO A 3 -27.38 27.95 13.53
N ASN A 4 -26.26 28.48 14.03
CA ASN A 4 -25.34 29.37 13.31
C ASN A 4 -23.85 28.97 13.46
N SER A 5 -23.56 27.69 13.67
CA SER A 5 -22.18 27.19 13.83
C SER A 5 -21.76 26.39 12.60
N TYR A 6 -20.77 26.88 11.86
CA TYR A 6 -20.27 26.28 10.62
C TYR A 6 -18.76 26.12 10.68
N THR A 7 -18.26 24.97 10.23
CA THR A 7 -16.82 24.70 10.14
C THR A 7 -16.47 24.37 8.71
N PHE A 8 -15.72 25.26 8.06
CA PHE A 8 -15.28 25.09 6.68
C PHE A 8 -13.98 24.32 6.65
N ILE A 9 -13.86 23.33 5.77
CA ILE A 9 -12.64 22.53 5.61
C ILE A 9 -12.29 22.29 4.15
N ASP A 10 -11.02 21.99 3.94
CA ASP A 10 -10.45 21.45 2.72
C ASP A 10 -9.20 20.62 3.09
N VAL A 11 -9.05 19.45 2.47
CA VAL A 11 -7.91 18.55 2.71
C VAL A 11 -7.17 18.21 1.42
N GLU A 12 -5.84 18.18 1.51
CA GLU A 12 -4.97 17.68 0.45
C GLU A 12 -4.41 16.31 0.83
N THR A 13 -4.32 15.42 -0.16
CA THR A 13 -3.90 14.03 0.03
C THR A 13 -2.56 13.76 -0.66
N PRO A 14 -1.64 12.99 -0.05
CA PRO A 14 -0.32 12.75 -0.63
C PRO A 14 -0.35 11.76 -1.80
N ASN A 15 -1.38 10.92 -1.91
CA ASN A 15 -1.42 9.78 -2.83
C ASN A 15 -2.87 9.39 -3.19
N PRO A 16 -3.09 8.54 -4.22
CA PRO A 16 -4.43 8.23 -4.73
C PRO A 16 -5.28 7.33 -3.81
N SER A 17 -4.71 6.76 -2.74
CA SER A 17 -5.47 5.95 -1.77
C SER A 17 -6.46 6.80 -0.97
N ASN A 18 -6.23 8.12 -0.91
CA ASN A 18 -7.09 9.09 -0.23
C ASN A 18 -7.40 8.67 1.21
N ASP A 19 -6.39 8.12 1.90
CA ASP A 19 -6.45 7.59 3.26
C ASP A 19 -5.52 8.34 4.23
N LYS A 20 -4.76 9.31 3.71
CA LYS A 20 -3.81 10.16 4.43
C LYS A 20 -4.00 11.62 4.05
N ILE A 21 -3.58 12.51 4.94
CA ILE A 21 -3.68 13.97 4.78
C ILE A 21 -2.27 14.57 4.84
N CYS A 22 -1.90 15.38 3.85
CA CYS A 22 -0.64 16.13 3.84
C CYS A 22 -0.84 17.64 4.13
N SER A 23 -2.05 18.15 3.92
CA SER A 23 -2.45 19.49 4.36
C SER A 23 -3.93 19.53 4.72
N LEU A 24 -4.29 20.34 5.72
CA LEU A 24 -5.67 20.58 6.14
C LEU A 24 -5.85 22.05 6.47
N ALA A 25 -6.90 22.64 5.95
CA ALA A 25 -7.39 23.95 6.38
C ALA A 25 -8.73 23.82 7.10
N ILE A 26 -8.93 24.70 8.08
CA ILE A 26 -10.15 24.75 8.88
C ILE A 26 -10.48 26.19 9.27
N ILE A 27 -11.74 26.58 9.10
CA ILE A 27 -12.28 27.86 9.57
C ILE A 27 -13.56 27.59 10.33
N HIS A 28 -13.58 27.88 11.63
CA HIS A 28 -14.78 27.80 12.45
C HIS A 28 -15.44 29.17 12.56
N VAL A 29 -16.73 29.22 12.24
CA VAL A 29 -17.56 30.42 12.31
C VAL A 29 -18.74 30.16 13.24
N GLN A 30 -18.86 31.00 14.26
CA GLN A 30 -19.96 31.00 15.21
C GLN A 30 -20.68 32.36 15.12
N ASP A 31 -21.99 32.32 14.82
CA ASP A 31 -22.82 33.53 14.72
C ASP A 31 -22.26 34.59 13.74
N GLY A 32 -21.63 34.12 12.65
CA GLY A 32 -21.04 34.97 11.62
C GLY A 32 -19.65 35.51 11.96
N VAL A 33 -19.08 35.17 13.11
CA VAL A 33 -17.73 35.55 13.53
C VAL A 33 -16.77 34.37 13.37
N ILE A 34 -15.62 34.58 12.75
CA ILE A 34 -14.54 33.58 12.70
C ILE A 34 -13.92 33.49 14.09
N GLU A 35 -14.17 32.39 14.81
CA GLU A 35 -13.61 32.15 16.14
C GLU A 35 -12.29 31.37 16.09
N PHE A 36 -12.08 30.59 15.01
CA PHE A 36 -10.89 29.81 14.81
C PHE A 36 -10.55 29.68 13.33
N GLU A 37 -9.27 29.85 13.00
CA GLU A 37 -8.72 29.60 11.67
C GLU A 37 -7.39 28.86 11.83
N GLY A 38 -7.22 27.79 11.07
CA GLY A 38 -6.03 26.97 11.08
C GLY A 38 -5.66 26.47 9.69
N TYR A 39 -4.36 26.47 9.42
CA TYR A 39 -3.76 25.81 8.26
C TYR A 39 -2.62 24.93 8.75
N TYR A 40 -2.69 23.64 8.41
CA TYR A 40 -1.75 22.63 8.88
C TYR A 40 -1.13 21.92 7.69
N LEU A 41 0.18 22.04 7.56
CA LEU A 41 0.97 21.00 6.90
C LEU A 41 1.07 19.82 7.87
N ILE A 42 0.86 18.61 7.35
CA ILE A 42 0.75 17.38 8.16
C ILE A 42 1.70 16.34 7.58
N ASN A 43 2.51 15.71 8.44
CA ASN A 43 3.27 14.53 8.03
C ASN A 43 2.30 13.34 7.87
N PRO A 44 2.09 12.82 6.64
CA PRO A 44 1.12 11.75 6.41
C PRO A 44 1.65 10.35 6.76
N GLU A 45 2.95 10.23 7.07
CA GLU A 45 3.65 8.95 7.24
C GLU A 45 3.43 8.03 6.02
N ALA A 46 3.49 8.63 4.83
CA ALA A 46 3.21 7.95 3.56
C ALA A 46 4.01 8.57 2.40
N GLY A 47 4.17 7.78 1.33
CA GLY A 47 4.76 8.26 0.08
C GLY A 47 3.84 9.26 -0.65
N PHE A 48 4.47 10.14 -1.43
CA PHE A 48 3.79 11.12 -2.26
C PHE A 48 3.75 10.68 -3.73
N ASP A 49 2.59 10.74 -4.35
CA ASP A 49 2.40 10.50 -5.79
C ASP A 49 2.63 11.79 -6.60
N GLU A 50 3.25 11.66 -7.77
CA GLU A 50 3.56 12.81 -8.63
C GLU A 50 2.31 13.59 -9.06
N ARG A 51 1.17 12.90 -9.26
CA ARG A 51 -0.07 13.57 -9.68
C ARG A 51 -0.67 14.40 -8.56
N ASN A 52 -0.69 13.88 -7.34
CA ASN A 52 -1.15 14.61 -6.16
C ASN A 52 -0.27 15.85 -5.92
N MET A 53 1.06 15.67 -5.94
CA MET A 53 2.00 16.79 -5.82
C MET A 53 1.81 17.84 -6.93
N ALA A 54 1.50 17.42 -8.16
CA ALA A 54 1.25 18.35 -9.26
C ALA A 54 -0.04 19.17 -9.09
N VAL A 55 -1.00 18.69 -8.30
CA VAL A 55 -2.24 19.41 -7.98
C VAL A 55 -1.96 20.49 -6.95
N HIS A 56 -1.45 20.13 -5.77
CA HIS A 56 -1.35 21.03 -4.61
C HIS A 56 0.04 21.62 -4.37
N GLY A 57 1.07 21.15 -5.08
CA GLY A 57 2.45 21.65 -4.95
C GLY A 57 3.22 21.19 -3.69
N ILE A 58 2.53 20.70 -2.66
CA ILE A 58 3.13 20.15 -1.43
C ILE A 58 3.99 18.92 -1.73
N LYS A 59 5.24 18.93 -1.26
CA LYS A 59 6.21 17.83 -1.37
C LYS A 59 6.43 17.17 -0.02
N ALA A 60 6.94 15.94 -0.05
CA ALA A 60 7.32 15.20 1.16
C ALA A 60 8.27 16.00 2.08
N ALA A 61 9.16 16.82 1.51
CA ALA A 61 10.09 17.67 2.28
C ALA A 61 9.38 18.77 3.08
N ASP A 62 8.26 19.30 2.58
CA ASP A 62 7.53 20.40 3.23
C ASP A 62 6.84 19.94 4.53
N VAL A 63 6.51 18.65 4.59
CA VAL A 63 5.76 18.02 5.68
C VAL A 63 6.58 17.13 6.60
N LYS A 64 7.85 16.85 6.28
CA LYS A 64 8.68 15.87 7.01
C LYS A 64 8.71 16.10 8.53
N ASP A 65 8.94 17.35 8.94
CA ASP A 65 9.08 17.74 10.36
C ASP A 65 7.78 18.35 10.92
N LYS A 66 6.65 18.16 10.22
CA LYS A 66 5.34 18.66 10.63
C LYS A 66 4.62 17.63 11.51
N PRO A 67 3.64 18.05 12.32
CA PRO A 67 2.88 17.12 13.15
C PRO A 67 2.15 16.06 12.31
N THR A 68 1.96 14.87 12.88
CA THR A 68 1.09 13.85 12.28
C THR A 68 -0.38 14.23 12.43
N PHE A 69 -1.27 13.59 11.68
CA PHE A 69 -2.70 13.89 11.79
C PHE A 69 -3.24 13.58 13.20
N ALA A 70 -2.76 12.53 13.86
CA ALA A 70 -3.11 12.23 15.25
C ALA A 70 -2.75 13.35 16.25
N GLN A 71 -1.71 14.13 15.96
CA GLN A 71 -1.31 15.28 16.78
C GLN A 71 -2.13 16.54 16.47
N VAL A 72 -2.65 16.67 15.25
CA VAL A 72 -3.51 17.78 14.83
C VAL A 72 -4.96 17.55 15.25
N TRP A 73 -5.46 16.31 15.16
CA TRP A 73 -6.87 15.97 15.39
C TRP A 73 -7.47 16.52 16.69
N PRO A 74 -6.85 16.36 17.88
CA PRO A 74 -7.42 16.86 19.12
C PRO A 74 -7.65 18.38 19.17
N LYS A 75 -6.95 19.13 18.29
CA LYS A 75 -7.09 20.59 18.19
C LYS A 75 -8.28 21.00 17.33
N ILE A 76 -8.68 20.15 16.37
CA ILE A 76 -9.69 20.49 15.35
C ILE A 76 -11.00 19.71 15.53
N GLU A 77 -10.96 18.54 16.16
CA GLU A 77 -12.13 17.70 16.44
C GLU A 77 -13.30 18.47 17.06
N PRO A 78 -13.11 19.29 18.13
CA PRO A 78 -14.23 19.99 18.76
C PRO A 78 -15.02 20.84 17.77
N TYR A 79 -14.34 21.53 16.85
CA TYR A 79 -14.98 22.37 15.84
C TYR A 79 -15.73 21.57 14.76
N LEU A 80 -15.29 20.35 14.47
CA LEU A 80 -15.91 19.51 13.43
C LEU A 80 -17.14 18.75 13.95
N VAL A 81 -17.16 18.38 15.23
CA VAL A 81 -18.24 17.56 15.82
C VAL A 81 -19.38 18.39 16.41
N THR A 82 -19.14 19.65 16.79
CA THR A 82 -20.19 20.52 17.38
C THR A 82 -20.90 21.42 16.36
N ALA A 83 -20.38 21.52 15.13
CA ALA A 83 -20.84 22.42 14.08
C ALA A 83 -21.25 21.66 12.80
N VAL A 84 -21.86 22.36 11.86
CA VAL A 84 -22.06 21.83 10.50
C VAL A 84 -20.77 21.99 9.72
N THR A 85 -20.16 20.87 9.31
CA THR A 85 -18.96 20.86 8.47
C THR A 85 -19.32 21.21 7.02
N VAL A 86 -18.68 22.23 6.46
CA VAL A 86 -18.95 22.75 5.11
C VAL A 86 -17.72 22.54 4.24
N ALA A 87 -17.90 21.90 3.08
CA ALA A 87 -16.83 21.70 2.12
C ALA A 87 -17.35 21.64 0.68
N HIS A 88 -16.46 21.89 -0.28
CA HIS A 88 -16.76 21.81 -1.69
C HIS A 88 -16.48 20.39 -2.20
N ASN A 89 -17.53 19.56 -2.27
CA ASN A 89 -17.45 18.09 -2.38
C ASN A 89 -17.23 17.37 -1.04
N ALA A 90 -17.89 17.84 0.02
CA ALA A 90 -17.69 17.43 1.41
C ALA A 90 -17.57 15.92 1.71
N ARG A 91 -18.26 15.05 0.98
CA ARG A 91 -18.13 13.59 1.16
C ARG A 91 -16.72 13.06 0.88
N PHE A 92 -15.95 13.75 0.03
CA PHE A 92 -14.56 13.42 -0.23
C PHE A 92 -13.72 13.73 1.02
N ASP A 93 -13.73 14.97 1.49
CA ASP A 93 -12.95 15.44 2.64
C ASP A 93 -13.25 14.61 3.89
N LEU A 94 -14.54 14.40 4.19
CA LEU A 94 -14.97 13.61 5.34
C LEU A 94 -14.52 12.15 5.26
N ARG A 95 -14.46 11.57 4.05
CA ARG A 95 -13.95 10.21 3.85
C ARG A 95 -12.44 10.14 4.07
N VAL A 96 -11.69 11.13 3.60
CA VAL A 96 -10.25 11.23 3.81
C VAL A 96 -9.95 11.38 5.31
N ILE A 97 -10.64 12.29 6.00
CA ILE A 97 -10.54 12.47 7.46
C ILE A 97 -10.84 11.16 8.18
N SER A 98 -11.95 10.50 7.83
CA SER A 98 -12.36 9.26 8.51
C SER A 98 -11.35 8.12 8.30
N LYS A 99 -10.79 7.98 7.10
CA LYS A 99 -9.71 7.01 6.82
C LYS A 99 -8.41 7.35 7.56
N ALA A 100 -8.08 8.63 7.66
CA ALA A 100 -6.92 9.08 8.41
C ALA A 100 -7.09 8.78 9.91
N LEU A 101 -8.29 8.99 10.48
CA LEU A 101 -8.62 8.58 11.86
C LEU A 101 -8.51 7.06 12.03
N LEU A 102 -9.06 6.28 11.10
CA LEU A 102 -8.96 4.83 11.09
C LEU A 102 -7.50 4.34 11.11
N TYR A 103 -6.62 4.99 10.34
CA TYR A 103 -5.19 4.65 10.31
C TYR A 103 -4.51 4.77 11.69
N TYR A 104 -4.90 5.79 12.47
CA TYR A 104 -4.36 6.04 13.82
C TYR A 104 -5.14 5.33 14.93
N ASP A 105 -6.10 4.47 14.60
CA ASP A 105 -7.01 3.82 15.56
C ASP A 105 -7.74 4.84 16.46
N LEU A 106 -8.08 6.01 15.89
CA LEU A 106 -8.82 7.06 16.58
C LEU A 106 -10.33 6.92 16.35
N PRO A 107 -11.18 7.29 17.33
CA PRO A 107 -12.62 7.29 17.16
C PRO A 107 -13.05 8.13 15.96
N ILE A 108 -13.92 7.57 15.11
CA ILE A 108 -14.47 8.27 13.96
C ILE A 108 -15.85 8.82 14.34
N PRO A 109 -16.03 10.14 14.47
CA PRO A 109 -17.32 10.71 14.84
C PRO A 109 -18.31 10.68 13.67
N GLU A 110 -19.60 10.80 13.98
CA GLU A 110 -20.60 11.18 12.99
C GLU A 110 -20.47 12.67 12.69
N PHE A 111 -20.41 13.04 11.41
CA PHE A 111 -20.32 14.44 10.99
C PHE A 111 -21.66 14.92 10.47
N ASN A 112 -22.06 16.14 10.81
CA ASN A 112 -23.14 16.84 10.11
C ASN A 112 -22.49 17.74 9.07
N TYR A 113 -22.93 17.65 7.82
CA TYR A 113 -22.24 18.35 6.74
C TYR A 113 -23.17 19.04 5.73
N PHE A 114 -22.63 20.07 5.09
CA PHE A 114 -23.21 20.76 3.94
C PHE A 114 -22.22 20.74 2.77
N CYS A 115 -22.69 20.40 1.58
CA CYS A 115 -21.87 20.36 0.37
C CYS A 115 -22.22 21.52 -0.57
N THR A 116 -21.29 22.47 -0.74
CA THR A 116 -21.51 23.64 -1.62
C THR A 116 -21.64 23.24 -3.09
N CYS A 117 -20.93 22.18 -3.52
CA CYS A 117 -21.04 21.64 -4.88
C CYS A 117 -22.44 21.04 -5.14
N GLU A 118 -22.99 20.27 -4.19
CA GLU A 118 -24.35 19.70 -4.32
C GLU A 118 -25.42 20.79 -4.35
N LYS A 119 -25.29 21.81 -3.49
CA LYS A 119 -26.21 22.96 -3.48
C LYS A 119 -26.12 23.74 -4.80
N ALA A 120 -24.91 24.01 -5.30
CA ALA A 120 -24.70 24.69 -6.58
C ALA A 120 -25.35 23.90 -7.74
N LYS A 121 -25.13 22.58 -7.83
CA LYS A 121 -25.74 21.72 -8.85
C LYS A 121 -27.26 21.74 -8.87
N ARG A 122 -27.90 21.95 -7.70
CA ARG A 122 -29.36 22.02 -7.58
C ARG A 122 -29.95 23.35 -8.03
N HIS A 123 -29.18 24.44 -7.98
CA HIS A 123 -29.74 25.80 -8.13
C HIS A 123 -29.11 26.63 -9.25
N LEU A 124 -27.88 26.33 -9.66
CA LEU A 124 -27.15 27.10 -10.66
C LEU A 124 -27.09 26.35 -11.99
N PRO A 125 -27.42 26.99 -13.12
CA PRO A 125 -27.19 26.43 -14.45
C PRO A 125 -25.74 26.69 -14.90
N ALA A 126 -24.76 26.13 -14.19
CA ALA A 126 -23.34 26.33 -14.49
C ALA A 126 -22.79 25.28 -15.47
N ARG A 127 -21.80 25.66 -16.28
CA ARG A 127 -21.11 24.72 -17.20
C ARG A 127 -20.17 23.77 -16.47
N SER A 128 -19.65 24.21 -15.33
CA SER A 128 -18.76 23.45 -14.46
C SER A 128 -19.10 23.79 -13.01
N TYR A 129 -19.03 22.79 -12.13
CA TYR A 129 -19.30 22.95 -10.70
C TYR A 129 -18.03 22.80 -9.85
N ARG A 130 -16.85 22.92 -10.47
CA ARG A 130 -15.60 23.01 -9.72
C ARG A 130 -15.53 24.36 -9.02
N LEU A 131 -14.99 24.38 -7.81
CA LEU A 131 -14.82 25.59 -7.00
C LEU A 131 -14.24 26.78 -7.79
N PRO A 132 -13.11 26.67 -8.52
CA PRO A 132 -12.54 27.81 -9.25
C PRO A 132 -13.43 28.34 -10.38
N ASP A 133 -14.27 27.49 -10.97
CA ASP A 133 -15.15 27.91 -12.05
C ASP A 133 -16.37 28.66 -11.49
N LEU A 134 -16.98 28.14 -10.43
CA LEU A 134 -18.06 28.82 -9.73
C LEU A 134 -17.58 30.12 -9.08
N ALA A 135 -16.38 30.12 -8.49
CA ALA A 135 -15.81 31.32 -7.90
C ALA A 135 -15.62 32.42 -8.97
N ARG A 136 -15.11 32.06 -10.14
CA ARG A 136 -14.97 32.99 -11.27
C ARG A 136 -16.33 33.50 -11.79
N GLU A 137 -17.30 32.62 -11.97
CA GLU A 137 -18.64 33.00 -12.45
C GLU A 137 -19.38 33.94 -11.48
N LEU A 138 -19.15 33.77 -10.17
CA LEU A 138 -19.82 34.52 -9.11
C LEU A 138 -18.99 35.70 -8.57
N ASN A 139 -17.82 35.99 -9.15
CA ASN A 139 -16.86 36.99 -8.69
C ASN A 139 -16.43 36.81 -7.22
N ILE A 140 -16.26 35.56 -6.79
CA ILE A 140 -15.68 35.19 -5.50
C ILE A 140 -14.16 35.14 -5.64
N GLU A 141 -13.44 35.74 -4.69
CA GLU A 141 -11.99 35.73 -4.67
C GLU A 141 -11.43 34.33 -4.39
N LEU A 142 -10.47 33.91 -5.22
CA LEU A 142 -9.69 32.69 -5.04
C LEU A 142 -8.24 33.02 -5.43
N SER A 143 -7.45 33.45 -4.45
CA SER A 143 -6.00 33.64 -4.59
C SER A 143 -5.33 32.26 -4.42
N GLU A 144 -4.47 31.82 -5.34
CA GLU A 144 -3.74 30.52 -5.30
C GLU A 144 -4.62 29.25 -5.11
N HIS A 145 -5.15 28.74 -6.22
CA HIS A 145 -5.89 27.47 -6.25
C HIS A 145 -4.98 26.28 -5.85
N HIS A 146 -5.53 25.33 -5.08
CA HIS A 146 -4.84 24.18 -4.46
C HIS A 146 -3.96 24.52 -3.24
N HIS A 147 -4.20 25.69 -2.64
CA HIS A 147 -3.79 25.97 -1.28
C HIS A 147 -5.01 25.86 -0.37
N ALA A 148 -5.05 24.81 0.47
CA ALA A 148 -6.26 24.42 1.22
C ALA A 148 -6.95 25.58 1.97
N LEU A 149 -6.19 26.53 2.53
CA LEU A 149 -6.80 27.68 3.22
C LEU A 149 -7.54 28.64 2.28
N HIS A 150 -7.02 28.85 1.07
CA HIS A 150 -7.65 29.73 0.10
C HIS A 150 -8.88 29.06 -0.51
N ASP A 151 -8.81 27.77 -0.82
CA ASP A 151 -9.97 26.99 -1.25
C ASP A 151 -11.03 26.92 -0.13
N THR A 152 -10.64 26.82 1.15
CA THR A 152 -11.57 26.90 2.29
C THR A 152 -12.28 28.25 2.39
N ARG A 153 -11.57 29.38 2.21
CA ARG A 153 -12.18 30.72 2.21
C ARG A 153 -13.10 30.96 1.02
N ALA A 154 -12.73 30.46 -0.16
CA ALA A 154 -13.59 30.52 -1.34
C ALA A 154 -14.85 29.66 -1.15
N CYS A 155 -14.71 28.47 -0.55
CA CYS A 155 -15.84 27.61 -0.17
C CYS A 155 -16.77 28.32 0.83
N MET A 156 -16.23 29.01 1.84
CA MET A 156 -17.00 29.81 2.78
C MET A 156 -17.78 30.92 2.07
N SER A 157 -17.13 31.67 1.19
CA SER A 157 -17.77 32.74 0.42
C SER A 157 -18.88 32.20 -0.50
N LEU A 158 -18.64 31.05 -1.14
CA LEU A 158 -19.63 30.36 -1.96
C LEU A 158 -20.83 29.87 -1.12
N PHE A 159 -20.58 29.34 0.08
CA PHE A 159 -21.63 28.94 1.00
C PHE A 159 -22.51 30.12 1.41
N VAL A 160 -21.90 31.25 1.80
CA VAL A 160 -22.62 32.49 2.14
C VAL A 160 -23.45 32.96 0.95
N TRP A 161 -22.87 33.00 -0.25
CA TRP A 161 -23.58 33.40 -1.46
C TRP A 161 -24.78 32.48 -1.74
N LEU A 162 -24.59 31.16 -1.74
CA LEU A 162 -25.64 30.19 -2.02
C LEU A 162 -26.79 30.26 -0.99
N THR A 163 -26.47 30.42 0.28
CA THR A 163 -27.47 30.47 1.36
C THR A 163 -28.21 31.81 1.40
N GLN A 164 -27.57 32.92 1.04
CA GLN A 164 -28.23 34.22 0.88
C GLN A 164 -29.22 34.22 -0.29
N HIS A 165 -28.90 33.56 -1.41
CA HIS A 165 -29.72 33.58 -2.62
C HIS A 165 -30.82 32.50 -2.63
N TYR A 166 -30.56 31.33 -2.02
CA TYR A 166 -31.45 30.16 -2.10
C TYR A 166 -31.91 29.62 -0.74
N GLY A 167 -31.48 30.23 0.37
CA GLY A 167 -31.78 29.77 1.72
C GLY A 167 -31.10 28.45 2.09
N LEU A 168 -31.15 28.13 3.39
CA LEU A 168 -30.81 26.81 3.92
C LEU A 168 -32.09 25.95 3.99
N LEU A 169 -32.20 24.95 3.12
CA LEU A 169 -33.40 24.13 2.96
C LEU A 169 -33.31 22.84 3.79
N PRO A 170 -34.45 22.23 4.17
CA PRO A 170 -34.46 20.90 4.75
C PRO A 170 -33.73 19.89 3.84
N GLY A 171 -32.76 19.16 4.40
CA GLY A 171 -31.94 18.18 3.67
C GLY A 171 -30.64 18.74 3.06
N ASP A 172 -30.39 20.05 3.17
CA ASP A 172 -29.08 20.60 2.81
C ASP A 172 -27.96 20.15 3.77
N VAL A 173 -28.31 20.01 5.05
CA VAL A 173 -27.46 19.40 6.06
C VAL A 173 -27.77 17.91 6.14
N GLN A 174 -26.75 17.08 5.96
CA GLN A 174 -26.84 15.63 5.99
C GLN A 174 -25.91 15.07 7.07
N ALA A 175 -26.28 13.94 7.66
CA ALA A 175 -25.38 13.17 8.49
C ALA A 175 -24.46 12.32 7.60
N PHE A 176 -23.16 12.35 7.88
CA PHE A 176 -22.16 11.46 7.31
C PHE A 176 -21.73 10.47 8.39
N ARG A 177 -21.97 9.19 8.12
CA ARG A 177 -21.46 8.07 8.89
C ARG A 177 -20.42 7.38 8.05
N PHE A 178 -19.20 7.30 8.56
CA PHE A 178 -18.19 6.50 7.90
C PHE A 178 -18.54 5.02 8.09
N ASP A 179 -18.72 4.33 6.98
CA ASP A 179 -18.88 2.88 6.99
C ASP A 179 -17.48 2.27 6.96
N GLU A 180 -17.07 1.65 8.07
CA GLU A 180 -15.81 0.93 8.23
C GLU A 180 -15.66 -0.25 7.25
N THR A 181 -16.70 -0.61 6.49
CA THR A 181 -16.59 -1.55 5.38
C THR A 181 -15.77 -0.94 4.24
N LEU A 182 -14.45 -0.91 4.43
CA LEU A 182 -13.44 -0.74 3.40
C LEU A 182 -13.52 -1.91 2.42
N LYS A 183 -14.58 -2.06 1.62
CA LYS A 183 -14.68 -3.18 0.66
C LYS A 183 -13.35 -3.33 -0.06
N ALA A 184 -12.63 -4.42 0.23
CA ALA A 184 -11.42 -4.73 -0.50
C ALA A 184 -11.79 -4.62 -1.96
N ASN A 185 -11.11 -3.74 -2.71
CA ASN A 185 -11.31 -3.75 -4.16
C ASN A 185 -10.87 -5.13 -4.66
N GLY A 186 -11.42 -5.58 -5.79
CA GLY A 186 -11.18 -6.95 -6.26
C GLY A 186 -9.69 -7.32 -6.35
N ILE A 187 -8.82 -6.34 -6.62
CA ILE A 187 -7.37 -6.54 -6.72
C ILE A 187 -6.75 -6.85 -5.35
N VAL A 188 -7.10 -6.10 -4.30
CA VAL A 188 -6.55 -6.33 -2.95
C VAL A 188 -7.04 -7.66 -2.39
N LEU A 189 -8.32 -7.98 -2.58
CA LEU A 189 -8.89 -9.27 -2.16
C LEU A 189 -8.19 -10.43 -2.88
N GLN A 190 -8.04 -10.33 -4.20
CA GLN A 190 -7.38 -11.36 -5.01
C GLN A 190 -5.91 -11.54 -4.64
N LYS A 191 -5.16 -10.45 -4.38
CA LYS A 191 -3.78 -10.52 -3.89
C LYS A 191 -3.70 -11.28 -2.56
N ALA A 192 -4.51 -10.88 -1.59
CA ALA A 192 -4.50 -11.48 -0.25
C ALA A 192 -4.83 -12.98 -0.30
N MET A 193 -5.82 -13.37 -1.12
CA MET A 193 -6.21 -14.77 -1.31
C MET A 193 -5.11 -15.61 -1.96
N ASN A 194 -4.43 -15.09 -2.98
CA ASN A 194 -3.34 -15.80 -3.66
C ASN A 194 -2.15 -16.03 -2.73
N GLU A 195 -1.79 -15.02 -1.94
CA GLU A 195 -0.73 -15.13 -0.94
C GLU A 195 -1.08 -16.17 0.13
N LEU A 196 -2.31 -16.11 0.67
CA LEU A 196 -2.77 -17.07 1.67
C LEU A 196 -2.83 -18.49 1.09
N TYR A 197 -3.31 -18.66 -0.14
CA TYR A 197 -3.32 -19.94 -0.84
C TYR A 197 -1.92 -20.55 -0.90
N GLY A 198 -0.92 -19.76 -1.32
CA GLY A 198 0.46 -20.23 -1.42
C GLY A 198 1.03 -20.66 -0.08
N ILE A 199 0.79 -19.86 0.98
CA ILE A 199 1.18 -20.19 2.36
C ILE A 199 0.54 -21.52 2.78
N LEU A 200 -0.78 -21.64 2.64
CA LEU A 200 -1.50 -22.84 3.06
C LEU A 200 -1.09 -24.07 2.25
N TYR A 201 -0.87 -23.93 0.94
CA TYR A 201 -0.46 -25.04 0.10
C TYR A 201 0.90 -25.59 0.53
N GLY A 202 1.86 -24.72 0.88
CA GLY A 202 3.16 -25.13 1.42
C GLY A 202 3.02 -25.89 2.74
N ILE A 203 2.32 -25.30 3.71
CA ILE A 203 2.07 -25.91 5.04
C ILE A 203 1.27 -27.23 4.93
N GLY A 204 0.37 -27.32 3.95
CA GLY A 204 -0.50 -28.48 3.76
C GLY A 204 0.19 -29.74 3.24
N ILE A 205 1.48 -29.67 2.86
CA ILE A 205 2.22 -30.82 2.30
C ILE A 205 2.51 -31.85 3.39
N ASP A 206 2.96 -31.43 4.58
CA ASP A 206 3.30 -32.33 5.69
C ASP A 206 2.25 -32.36 6.83
N GLN A 207 1.22 -31.49 6.76
CA GLN A 207 0.12 -31.35 7.72
C GLN A 207 0.55 -31.01 9.16
N LEU A 208 1.76 -30.48 9.36
CA LEU A 208 2.28 -30.12 10.68
C LEU A 208 2.78 -28.68 10.65
N ILE A 209 2.08 -27.76 11.33
CA ILE A 209 2.55 -26.37 11.40
C ILE A 209 3.77 -26.29 12.31
N ARG A 210 4.87 -25.81 11.76
CA ARG A 210 6.10 -25.50 12.50
C ARG A 210 6.17 -24.02 12.86
N VAL A 211 7.07 -23.66 13.78
CA VAL A 211 7.15 -22.30 14.36
C VAL A 211 7.37 -21.23 13.28
N GLU A 212 8.08 -21.58 12.22
CA GLU A 212 8.41 -20.72 11.10
C GLU A 212 7.22 -20.49 10.15
N GLU A 213 6.33 -21.46 10.04
CA GLU A 213 5.09 -21.38 9.25
C GLU A 213 3.99 -20.59 9.96
N HIS A 214 3.94 -20.72 11.29
CA HIS A 214 3.11 -19.89 12.16
C HIS A 214 3.39 -18.40 11.94
N LYS A 215 4.68 -18.03 11.87
CA LYS A 215 5.12 -16.66 11.58
C LYS A 215 4.69 -16.16 10.21
N ALA A 216 4.59 -17.04 9.20
CA ALA A 216 4.13 -16.67 7.87
C ALA A 216 2.62 -16.31 7.86
N ILE A 217 1.79 -17.09 8.56
CA ILE A 217 0.36 -16.80 8.74
C ILE A 217 0.18 -15.50 9.55
N GLU A 218 0.90 -15.36 10.68
CA GLU A 218 0.81 -14.19 11.54
C GLU A 218 1.16 -12.91 10.78
N THR A 219 2.22 -12.94 9.97
CA THR A 219 2.60 -11.80 9.13
C THR A 219 1.49 -11.44 8.15
N TRP A 220 0.93 -12.42 7.43
CA TRP A 220 -0.15 -12.17 6.49
C TRP A 220 -1.36 -11.52 7.19
N MET A 221 -1.70 -11.99 8.40
CA MET A 221 -2.77 -11.40 9.21
C MET A 221 -2.47 -9.97 9.65
N GLN A 222 -1.21 -9.61 9.90
CA GLN A 222 -0.83 -8.23 10.20
C GLN A 222 -0.89 -7.32 8.97
N GLU A 223 -0.48 -7.80 7.79
CA GLU A 223 -0.54 -7.04 6.54
C GLU A 223 -1.99 -6.68 6.18
N TYR A 224 -2.90 -7.63 6.33
CA TYR A 224 -4.31 -7.45 5.97
C TYR A 224 -5.22 -7.11 7.16
N LYS A 225 -4.65 -6.71 8.31
CA LYS A 225 -5.41 -6.47 9.56
C LYS A 225 -6.57 -5.49 9.39
N ALA A 226 -6.43 -4.50 8.52
CA ALA A 226 -7.47 -3.51 8.23
C ALA A 226 -8.73 -4.12 7.58
N TYR A 227 -8.63 -5.31 7.00
CA TYR A 227 -9.73 -6.02 6.34
C TYR A 227 -10.38 -7.08 7.24
N ARG A 228 -9.82 -7.39 8.41
CA ARG A 228 -10.24 -8.48 9.31
C ARG A 228 -11.73 -8.51 9.63
N ARG A 229 -12.37 -7.35 9.77
CA ARG A 229 -13.80 -7.22 10.13
C ARG A 229 -14.77 -7.33 8.94
N GLN A 230 -14.27 -7.47 7.72
CA GLN A 230 -15.12 -7.53 6.53
C GLN A 230 -15.73 -8.91 6.38
N GLU A 231 -16.96 -8.97 5.89
CA GLU A 231 -17.71 -10.22 5.67
C GLU A 231 -16.85 -11.28 4.95
N HIS A 232 -16.12 -10.87 3.91
CA HIS A 232 -15.22 -11.76 3.19
C HIS A 232 -14.05 -12.23 4.03
N PHE A 233 -13.37 -11.40 4.82
CA PHE A 233 -12.18 -11.84 5.57
C PHE A 233 -12.50 -12.44 6.95
N ALA A 234 -13.63 -12.11 7.55
CA ALA A 234 -13.96 -12.46 8.93
C ALA A 234 -13.98 -13.98 9.15
N GLU A 235 -14.52 -14.75 8.19
CA GLU A 235 -14.51 -16.22 8.27
C GLU A 235 -13.09 -16.79 8.19
N CYS A 236 -12.26 -16.28 7.26
CA CYS A 236 -10.86 -16.66 7.13
C CYS A 236 -10.08 -16.37 8.41
N TYR A 237 -10.16 -15.14 8.92
CA TYR A 237 -9.46 -14.73 10.12
C TYR A 237 -9.86 -15.57 11.33
N ARG A 238 -11.14 -15.90 11.48
CA ARG A 238 -11.61 -16.78 12.56
C ARG A 238 -10.92 -18.15 12.52
N VAL A 239 -10.73 -18.74 11.34
CA VAL A 239 -10.05 -20.03 11.20
C VAL A 239 -8.54 -19.89 11.43
N LEU A 240 -7.92 -18.82 10.91
CA LEU A 240 -6.50 -18.57 11.13
C LEU A 240 -6.18 -18.27 12.60
N ASP A 241 -7.04 -17.56 13.33
CA ASP A 241 -6.86 -17.34 14.77
C ASP A 241 -6.86 -18.68 15.54
N GLN A 242 -7.75 -19.61 15.18
CA GLN A 242 -7.80 -20.95 15.79
C GLN A 242 -6.49 -21.71 15.58
N ILE A 243 -6.02 -21.72 14.33
CA ILE A 243 -4.73 -22.31 13.94
C ILE A 243 -3.56 -21.68 14.71
N LEU A 244 -3.55 -20.35 14.89
CA LEU A 244 -2.47 -19.68 15.60
C LEU A 244 -2.51 -19.96 17.11
N GLU A 245 -3.69 -20.20 17.68
CA GLU A 245 -3.89 -20.53 19.10
C GLU A 245 -3.46 -21.96 19.43
N ASP A 246 -3.84 -22.94 18.60
CA ASP A 246 -3.55 -24.36 18.84
C ASP A 246 -2.27 -24.86 18.17
N GLN A 247 -1.68 -24.04 17.28
CA GLN A 247 -0.47 -24.31 16.51
C GLN A 247 -0.58 -25.57 15.62
N VAL A 248 -1.79 -25.93 15.19
CA VAL A 248 -2.03 -27.10 14.34
C VAL A 248 -3.00 -26.72 13.22
N ILE A 249 -2.74 -27.18 11.99
CA ILE A 249 -3.73 -27.10 10.91
C ILE A 249 -4.39 -28.46 10.76
N THR A 250 -5.64 -28.56 11.19
CA THR A 250 -6.41 -29.78 10.93
C THR A 250 -6.84 -29.84 9.47
N GLU A 251 -7.06 -31.05 8.96
CA GLU A 251 -7.61 -31.26 7.61
C GLU A 251 -8.93 -30.48 7.40
N LYS A 252 -9.70 -30.29 8.47
CA LYS A 252 -10.94 -29.53 8.47
C LYS A 252 -10.69 -28.03 8.27
N GLU A 253 -9.74 -27.45 9.00
CA GLU A 253 -9.39 -26.04 8.89
C GLU A 253 -8.74 -25.72 7.55
N PHE A 254 -7.84 -26.60 7.09
CA PHE A 254 -7.29 -26.52 5.74
C PHE A 254 -8.40 -26.50 4.69
N LYS A 255 -9.34 -27.46 4.75
CA LYS A 255 -10.50 -27.47 3.84
C LYS A 255 -11.37 -26.23 3.96
N GLN A 256 -11.57 -25.69 5.15
CA GLN A 256 -12.34 -24.45 5.37
C GLN A 256 -11.66 -23.25 4.73
N LEU A 257 -10.35 -23.07 4.91
CA LEU A 257 -9.60 -21.97 4.30
C LEU A 257 -9.53 -22.12 2.78
N MET A 258 -9.31 -23.34 2.28
CA MET A 258 -9.31 -23.61 0.84
C MET A 258 -10.70 -23.39 0.22
N GLN A 259 -11.77 -23.74 0.94
CA GLN A 259 -13.14 -23.45 0.52
C GLN A 259 -13.44 -21.95 0.57
N TRP A 260 -12.93 -21.26 1.58
CA TRP A 260 -13.04 -19.81 1.70
C TRP A 260 -12.41 -19.10 0.49
N ILE A 261 -11.19 -19.51 0.11
CA ILE A 261 -10.49 -19.04 -1.10
C ILE A 261 -11.34 -19.30 -2.35
N LYS A 262 -11.99 -20.47 -2.45
CA LYS A 262 -12.84 -20.82 -3.61
C LYS A 262 -14.20 -20.11 -3.64
N THR A 263 -14.79 -19.80 -2.49
CA THR A 263 -16.16 -19.25 -2.40
C THR A 263 -16.22 -17.74 -2.61
N HIS A 264 -15.11 -17.06 -2.34
CA HIS A 264 -14.97 -15.62 -2.56
C HIS A 264 -14.53 -15.26 -3.98
N GLU A 265 -14.83 -16.15 -4.93
CA GLU A 265 -14.42 -16.09 -6.31
C GLU A 265 -15.53 -15.52 -7.22
N SER A 266 -15.16 -14.55 -8.05
CA SER A 266 -15.78 -14.37 -9.37
C SER A 266 -14.76 -14.78 -10.42
N SER A 267 -14.69 -16.09 -10.69
CA SER A 267 -14.03 -16.75 -11.83
C SER A 267 -12.70 -16.10 -12.28
N ASN A 268 -11.56 -16.50 -11.68
CA ASN A 268 -10.17 -16.23 -12.12
C ASN A 268 -9.12 -16.63 -11.05
N LEU A 269 -9.34 -17.68 -10.25
CA LEU A 269 -8.31 -18.12 -9.27
C LEU A 269 -6.94 -18.38 -9.93
N PHE A 270 -6.92 -18.70 -11.22
CA PHE A 270 -5.80 -18.58 -12.17
C PHE A 270 -6.38 -18.10 -13.53
N SER A 271 -5.82 -17.19 -14.36
CA SER A 271 -4.43 -16.77 -14.62
C SER A 271 -4.27 -15.26 -14.95
N SER A 272 -3.24 -14.65 -14.38
CA SER A 272 -2.34 -13.76 -15.12
C SER A 272 -0.95 -14.18 -14.69
N LEU A 273 0.03 -14.11 -15.59
CA LEU A 273 1.38 -14.66 -15.36
C LEU A 273 2.02 -14.19 -14.04
N THR A 274 1.72 -12.96 -13.61
CA THR A 274 2.21 -12.39 -12.35
C THR A 274 1.63 -13.05 -11.11
N LEU A 275 0.34 -13.42 -11.13
CA LEU A 275 -0.37 -13.98 -9.97
C LEU A 275 0.02 -15.44 -9.72
N GLU A 276 0.17 -16.22 -10.78
CA GLU A 276 0.67 -17.60 -10.66
C GLU A 276 2.12 -17.66 -10.17
N MET A 277 2.95 -16.68 -10.57
CA MET A 277 4.30 -16.54 -10.03
C MET A 277 4.31 -16.20 -8.53
N GLN A 278 3.29 -15.52 -8.01
CA GLN A 278 3.15 -15.28 -6.57
C GLN A 278 2.78 -16.56 -5.82
N VAL A 279 1.92 -17.40 -6.41
CA VAL A 279 1.59 -18.70 -5.84
C VAL A 279 2.82 -19.59 -5.77
N LEU A 280 3.61 -19.68 -6.85
CA LEU A 280 4.90 -20.39 -6.83
C LEU A 280 5.78 -19.88 -5.69
N TYR A 281 5.91 -18.56 -5.53
CA TYR A 281 6.70 -17.99 -4.44
C TYR A 281 6.21 -18.43 -3.06
N GLY A 282 4.89 -18.42 -2.83
CA GLY A 282 4.28 -18.89 -1.60
C GLY A 282 4.61 -20.36 -1.29
N ILE A 283 4.54 -21.22 -2.30
CA ILE A 283 4.90 -22.65 -2.19
C ILE A 283 6.37 -22.79 -1.77
N LEU A 284 7.27 -22.10 -2.47
CA LEU A 284 8.72 -22.14 -2.19
C LEU A 284 9.04 -21.66 -0.77
N LYS A 285 8.35 -20.62 -0.31
CA LYS A 285 8.52 -20.10 1.05
C LYS A 285 8.06 -21.10 2.11
N GLY A 286 6.95 -21.81 1.85
CA GLY A 286 6.49 -22.89 2.73
C GLY A 286 7.53 -24.00 2.85
N ILE A 287 8.03 -24.50 1.71
CA ILE A 287 9.01 -25.60 1.65
C ILE A 287 10.31 -25.30 2.40
N ILE A 288 10.79 -24.05 2.38
CA ILE A 288 12.04 -23.71 3.10
C ILE A 288 11.80 -23.28 4.54
N GLY A 289 10.54 -23.24 5.00
CA GLY A 289 10.17 -22.67 6.29
C GLY A 289 10.88 -23.36 7.44
N ASP A 290 11.03 -24.68 7.36
CA ASP A 290 11.63 -25.53 8.39
C ASP A 290 13.15 -25.76 8.21
N GLY A 291 13.73 -25.25 7.12
CA GLY A 291 15.13 -25.44 6.75
C GLY A 291 15.50 -26.86 6.33
N LEU A 292 14.54 -27.74 6.05
CA LEU A 292 14.73 -29.10 5.56
C LEU A 292 13.89 -29.29 4.29
N ILE A 293 14.26 -30.21 3.39
CA ILE A 293 13.41 -30.51 2.23
C ILE A 293 13.21 -32.01 2.15
N CYS A 294 11.96 -32.46 2.32
CA CYS A 294 11.61 -33.87 2.23
C CYS A 294 11.24 -34.29 0.80
N ARG A 295 11.16 -35.61 0.57
CA ARG A 295 10.84 -36.17 -0.74
C ARG A 295 9.44 -35.77 -1.20
N GLU A 296 8.50 -35.75 -0.27
CA GLU A 296 7.10 -35.40 -0.50
C GLU A 296 6.97 -33.95 -1.01
N GLU A 297 7.74 -33.01 -0.46
CA GLU A 297 7.77 -31.62 -0.94
C GLU A 297 8.36 -31.48 -2.34
N VAL A 298 9.44 -32.21 -2.62
CA VAL A 298 10.06 -32.23 -3.96
C VAL A 298 9.09 -32.77 -5.01
N ASP A 299 8.44 -33.89 -4.72
CA ASP A 299 7.47 -34.52 -5.62
C ASP A 299 6.21 -33.62 -5.78
N ALA A 300 5.73 -33.01 -4.70
CA ALA A 300 4.57 -32.09 -4.73
C ALA A 300 4.88 -30.81 -5.52
N LEU A 301 6.02 -30.18 -5.28
CA LEU A 301 6.46 -28.98 -5.99
C LEU A 301 6.63 -29.28 -7.48
N LYS A 302 7.29 -30.39 -7.84
CA LYS A 302 7.43 -30.79 -9.24
C LYS A 302 6.06 -31.03 -9.88
N GLY A 303 5.18 -31.77 -9.22
CA GLY A 303 3.83 -32.05 -9.71
C GLY A 303 3.02 -30.77 -9.93
N TRP A 304 3.13 -29.81 -9.02
CA TRP A 304 2.52 -28.49 -9.17
C TRP A 304 3.09 -27.74 -10.38
N MET A 305 4.41 -27.71 -10.55
CA MET A 305 5.06 -27.02 -11.67
C MET A 305 4.72 -27.65 -13.03
N GLU A 306 4.58 -28.98 -13.11
CA GLU A 306 4.15 -29.66 -14.34
C GLU A 306 2.72 -29.28 -14.74
N GLN A 307 1.86 -29.03 -13.77
CA GLN A 307 0.49 -28.55 -14.01
C GLN A 307 0.42 -27.07 -14.42
N HIS A 308 1.49 -26.30 -14.22
CA HIS A 308 1.57 -24.85 -14.51
C HIS A 308 2.70 -24.54 -15.51
N SER A 309 2.84 -25.38 -16.55
CA SER A 309 3.90 -25.28 -17.56
C SER A 309 3.93 -23.96 -18.34
N GLU A 310 2.83 -23.21 -18.35
CA GLU A 310 2.67 -21.86 -18.91
C GLU A 310 3.59 -20.81 -18.26
N LEU A 311 4.04 -21.07 -17.03
CA LEU A 311 5.02 -20.23 -16.33
C LEU A 311 6.44 -20.38 -16.89
N SER A 312 6.67 -21.35 -17.77
CA SER A 312 7.96 -21.58 -18.41
C SER A 312 8.51 -20.31 -19.08
N GLY A 313 9.80 -20.06 -18.86
CA GLY A 313 10.49 -18.85 -19.33
C GLY A 313 10.45 -17.68 -18.33
N ASN A 314 9.72 -17.81 -17.23
CA ASN A 314 9.76 -16.85 -16.13
C ASN A 314 10.76 -17.30 -15.07
N TYR A 315 11.47 -16.33 -14.49
CA TYR A 315 12.36 -16.57 -13.37
C TYR A 315 11.55 -16.55 -12.04
N PRO A 316 11.80 -17.47 -11.09
CA PRO A 316 12.81 -18.54 -11.10
C PRO A 316 12.31 -19.91 -11.62
N PHE A 317 11.10 -20.01 -12.19
CA PHE A 317 10.42 -21.26 -12.54
C PHE A 317 11.34 -22.28 -13.24
N ASN A 318 11.98 -21.92 -14.35
CA ASN A 318 12.80 -22.88 -15.11
C ASN A 318 13.96 -23.46 -14.30
N LYS A 319 14.64 -22.64 -13.49
CA LYS A 319 15.80 -23.06 -12.70
C LYS A 319 15.42 -24.08 -11.63
N ILE A 320 14.31 -23.81 -10.94
CA ILE A 320 13.79 -24.70 -9.91
C ILE A 320 13.33 -26.00 -10.56
N TYR A 321 12.60 -25.92 -11.67
CA TYR A 321 12.14 -27.09 -12.40
C TYR A 321 13.31 -27.98 -12.87
N GLU A 322 14.36 -27.38 -13.44
CA GLU A 322 15.57 -28.08 -13.86
C GLU A 322 16.27 -28.77 -12.68
N ALA A 323 16.38 -28.10 -11.53
CA ALA A 323 16.96 -28.68 -10.32
C ALA A 323 16.15 -29.89 -9.83
N LEU A 324 14.82 -29.77 -9.75
CA LEU A 324 13.93 -30.86 -9.35
C LEU A 324 14.06 -32.07 -10.29
N VAL A 325 14.14 -31.84 -11.62
CA VAL A 325 14.34 -32.90 -12.60
C VAL A 325 15.67 -33.62 -12.42
N GLN A 326 16.75 -32.92 -12.06
CA GLN A 326 18.04 -33.56 -11.80
C GLN A 326 18.01 -34.40 -10.52
N ILE A 327 17.47 -33.83 -9.43
CA ILE A 327 17.39 -34.50 -8.11
C ILE A 327 16.55 -35.77 -8.18
N LEU A 328 15.49 -35.77 -8.99
CA LEU A 328 14.63 -36.94 -9.13
C LEU A 328 15.12 -37.98 -10.14
N LYS A 329 16.24 -37.72 -10.84
CA LYS A 329 16.70 -38.52 -11.98
C LYS A 329 17.16 -39.92 -11.59
N ASP A 330 17.85 -40.07 -10.46
CA ASP A 330 18.37 -41.35 -9.98
C ASP A 330 17.41 -42.05 -9.00
N GLY A 331 16.27 -41.41 -8.70
CA GLY A 331 15.22 -41.88 -7.82
C GLY A 331 15.52 -41.73 -6.32
N ARG A 332 16.68 -41.17 -5.92
CA ARG A 332 17.07 -40.93 -4.53
C ARG A 332 17.36 -39.44 -4.34
N ILE A 333 17.13 -38.93 -3.14
CA ILE A 333 17.53 -37.57 -2.78
C ILE A 333 18.66 -37.72 -1.77
N THR A 334 19.85 -37.30 -2.16
CA THR A 334 21.02 -37.24 -1.27
C THR A 334 20.97 -35.98 -0.40
N ALA A 335 21.67 -36.00 0.74
CA ALA A 335 21.77 -34.81 1.61
C ALA A 335 22.43 -33.63 0.89
N GLU A 336 23.35 -33.92 -0.04
CA GLU A 336 23.99 -32.91 -0.89
C GLU A 336 22.99 -32.26 -1.86
N GLU A 337 22.08 -33.04 -2.45
CA GLU A 337 21.03 -32.55 -3.34
C GLU A 337 19.96 -31.75 -2.59
N GLU A 338 19.56 -32.22 -1.41
CA GLU A 338 18.67 -31.50 -0.51
C GLU A 338 19.25 -30.13 -0.16
N SER A 339 20.51 -30.10 0.31
CA SER A 339 21.19 -28.86 0.66
C SER A 339 21.37 -27.93 -0.54
N ALA A 340 21.63 -28.46 -1.73
CA ALA A 340 21.74 -27.68 -2.96
C ALA A 340 20.39 -27.06 -3.38
N LEU A 341 19.29 -27.82 -3.29
CA LEU A 341 17.94 -27.32 -3.59
C LEU A 341 17.50 -26.27 -2.56
N LEU A 342 17.73 -26.52 -1.28
CA LEU A 342 17.44 -25.58 -0.21
C LEU A 342 18.19 -24.26 -0.44
N SER A 343 19.50 -24.32 -0.68
CA SER A 343 20.30 -23.13 -0.96
C SER A 343 19.84 -22.39 -2.22
N LEU A 344 19.38 -23.12 -3.25
CA LEU A 344 18.83 -22.55 -4.48
C LEU A 344 17.53 -21.80 -4.20
N ILE A 345 16.57 -22.43 -3.51
CA ILE A 345 15.27 -21.85 -3.18
C ILE A 345 15.45 -20.68 -2.20
N GLU A 346 16.28 -20.80 -1.17
CA GLU A 346 16.64 -19.71 -0.26
C GLU A 346 17.20 -18.51 -1.02
N GLY A 347 18.08 -18.74 -2.00
CA GLY A 347 18.62 -17.67 -2.84
C GLY A 347 17.56 -16.92 -3.66
N TYR A 348 16.39 -17.53 -3.90
CA TYR A 348 15.27 -16.90 -4.59
C TYR A 348 14.24 -16.29 -3.64
N VAL A 349 13.93 -16.98 -2.54
CA VAL A 349 12.98 -16.52 -1.53
C VAL A 349 13.59 -15.34 -0.75
N ASN A 350 14.86 -15.47 -0.38
CA ASN A 350 15.65 -14.50 0.38
C ASN A 350 16.92 -14.14 -0.39
N PRO A 351 16.84 -13.44 -1.55
CA PRO A 351 18.01 -13.09 -2.32
C PRO A 351 18.97 -12.31 -1.43
N LYS A 352 20.19 -12.83 -1.29
CA LYS A 352 21.28 -12.16 -0.60
C LYS A 352 21.56 -10.84 -1.32
N ILE A 353 20.94 -9.79 -0.83
CA ILE A 353 21.37 -8.43 -1.07
C ILE A 353 22.67 -8.31 -0.30
N ALA A 354 23.70 -7.74 -0.91
CA ALA A 354 24.94 -7.44 -0.20
C ALA A 354 24.60 -6.38 0.88
N ALA A 355 24.07 -6.84 2.01
CA ALA A 355 23.66 -6.05 3.15
C ALA A 355 24.84 -5.80 4.10
N ASP A 356 25.92 -6.57 3.94
CA ASP A 356 27.05 -6.61 4.88
C ASP A 356 28.40 -6.26 4.22
N MET A 357 28.42 -5.41 3.18
CA MET A 357 29.69 -4.79 2.80
C MET A 357 29.88 -3.54 3.68
N GLU A 358 30.67 -3.69 4.75
CA GLU A 358 31.27 -2.56 5.48
C GLU A 358 32.18 -1.71 4.56
N GLU A 359 32.56 -2.25 3.39
CA GLU A 359 33.36 -1.57 2.39
C GLU A 359 32.49 -0.79 1.41
N SER A 360 32.76 0.51 1.30
CA SER A 360 32.10 1.38 0.34
C SER A 360 32.40 0.93 -1.09
N ILE A 361 31.37 0.83 -1.93
CA ILE A 361 31.52 0.41 -3.33
C ILE A 361 32.23 1.47 -4.19
N ASP A 362 32.96 1.02 -5.22
CA ASP A 362 33.47 1.91 -6.26
C ASP A 362 32.36 2.27 -7.25
N LEU A 363 32.03 3.55 -7.32
CA LEU A 363 31.00 4.09 -8.21
C LEU A 363 31.58 4.73 -9.47
N ASN A 364 32.90 4.86 -9.57
CA ASN A 364 33.52 5.60 -10.65
C ASN A 364 33.26 4.93 -12.02
N GLY A 365 32.60 5.65 -12.93
CA GLY A 365 32.19 5.16 -14.24
C GLY A 365 31.05 4.14 -14.21
N LYS A 366 30.41 3.90 -13.05
CA LYS A 366 29.35 2.91 -12.88
C LYS A 366 27.98 3.53 -13.12
N VAL A 367 27.08 2.75 -13.70
CA VAL A 367 25.68 3.13 -13.93
C VAL A 367 24.81 2.46 -12.88
N CYS A 368 24.06 3.26 -12.14
CA CYS A 368 23.22 2.83 -11.03
C CYS A 368 21.74 3.00 -11.36
N CYS A 369 20.89 2.18 -10.75
CA CYS A 369 19.45 2.37 -10.73
C CYS A 369 18.98 2.27 -9.29
N LEU A 370 18.14 3.22 -8.85
CA LEU A 370 17.61 3.24 -7.49
C LEU A 370 16.17 2.69 -7.46
N THR A 371 15.87 1.88 -6.43
CA THR A 371 14.53 1.34 -6.18
C THR A 371 14.23 1.23 -4.68
N GLY A 372 12.96 1.39 -4.30
CA GLY A 372 12.53 1.31 -2.89
C GLY A 372 12.58 2.64 -2.15
N THR A 373 12.35 2.56 -0.83
CA THR A 373 12.39 3.68 0.11
C THR A 373 13.72 3.68 0.84
N PHE A 374 14.40 4.83 0.86
CA PHE A 374 15.76 4.99 1.33
C PHE A 374 15.77 5.74 2.68
N ILE A 375 16.48 5.19 3.67
CA ILE A 375 16.66 5.76 5.01
C ILE A 375 17.75 6.83 5.00
N ARG A 376 18.80 6.66 4.17
CA ARG A 376 19.98 7.56 4.18
C ARG A 376 19.74 8.89 3.46
N GLY A 377 18.63 9.01 2.75
CA GLY A 377 18.26 10.24 2.06
C GLY A 377 17.21 10.00 0.99
N THR A 378 16.73 11.08 0.40
CA THR A 378 15.86 11.02 -0.76
C THR A 378 16.60 10.40 -1.95
N LYS A 379 15.84 9.79 -2.87
CA LYS A 379 16.38 9.25 -4.12
C LYS A 379 17.26 10.28 -4.87
N ALA A 380 16.85 11.55 -4.90
CA ALA A 380 17.61 12.63 -5.53
C ALA A 380 18.92 12.95 -4.82
N GLU A 381 18.98 12.84 -3.48
CA GLU A 381 20.22 13.01 -2.72
C GLU A 381 21.18 11.86 -2.97
N LEU A 382 20.67 10.63 -3.06
CA LEU A 382 21.48 9.46 -3.40
C LEU A 382 21.97 9.51 -4.85
N GLU A 383 21.14 9.96 -5.79
CA GLU A 383 21.57 10.19 -7.19
C GLU A 383 22.71 11.21 -7.24
N ARG A 384 22.63 12.30 -6.46
CA ARG A 384 23.73 13.27 -6.35
C ARG A 384 24.98 12.65 -5.72
N LEU A 385 24.84 11.86 -4.67
CA LEU A 385 25.97 11.17 -4.02
C LEU A 385 26.68 10.23 -5.01
N ILE A 386 25.91 9.46 -5.79
CA ILE A 386 26.44 8.56 -6.82
C ILE A 386 27.21 9.35 -7.88
N VAL A 387 26.64 10.47 -8.35
CA VAL A 387 27.31 11.35 -9.33
C VAL A 387 28.58 11.99 -8.75
N GLN A 388 28.56 12.42 -7.48
CA GLN A 388 29.75 12.96 -6.79
C GLN A 388 30.86 11.92 -6.66
N ARG A 389 30.50 10.65 -6.50
CA ARG A 389 31.44 9.51 -6.46
C ARG A 389 31.81 8.99 -7.86
N GLY A 390 31.50 9.74 -8.93
CA GLY A 390 31.90 9.43 -10.31
C GLY A 390 30.97 8.47 -11.06
N GLY A 391 29.82 8.11 -10.49
CA GLY A 391 28.81 7.27 -11.12
C GLY A 391 27.75 8.05 -11.89
N SER A 392 26.74 7.34 -12.39
CA SER A 392 25.56 7.90 -13.04
C SER A 392 24.31 7.14 -12.63
N CYS A 393 23.14 7.78 -12.74
CA CYS A 393 21.86 7.15 -12.39
C CYS A 393 20.91 7.09 -13.59
N VAL A 394 20.17 5.99 -13.72
CA VAL A 394 19.13 5.80 -14.73
C VAL A 394 17.78 5.44 -14.08
N PRO A 395 16.65 5.86 -14.66
CA PRO A 395 15.33 5.66 -14.04
C PRO A 395 14.88 4.19 -14.04
N GLY A 396 15.44 3.35 -14.91
CA GLY A 396 15.07 1.95 -15.05
C GLY A 396 16.22 1.06 -15.47
N LEU A 397 16.01 -0.26 -15.38
CA LEU A 397 17.02 -1.26 -15.67
C LEU A 397 17.26 -1.44 -17.17
N THR A 398 18.52 -1.31 -17.55
CA THR A 398 19.08 -1.55 -18.90
C THR A 398 20.33 -2.42 -18.77
N LYS A 399 20.79 -3.02 -19.86
CA LYS A 399 22.04 -3.82 -19.88
C LYS A 399 23.29 -3.06 -19.44
N ALA A 400 23.24 -1.72 -19.42
CA ALA A 400 24.34 -0.87 -18.97
C ALA A 400 24.37 -0.67 -17.45
N VAL A 401 23.31 -1.04 -16.72
CA VAL A 401 23.24 -0.88 -15.27
C VAL A 401 24.18 -1.88 -14.59
N HIS A 402 25.08 -1.34 -13.78
CA HIS A 402 26.03 -2.09 -12.97
C HIS A 402 25.45 -2.38 -11.58
N TYR A 403 24.80 -1.39 -10.96
CA TYR A 403 24.23 -1.52 -9.61
C TYR A 403 22.74 -1.20 -9.58
N LEU A 404 21.91 -2.13 -9.10
CA LEU A 404 20.58 -1.82 -8.60
C LEU A 404 20.70 -1.59 -7.10
N ILE A 405 20.59 -0.34 -6.67
CA ILE A 405 20.67 0.02 -5.26
C ILE A 405 19.27 0.08 -4.69
N VAL A 406 19.09 -0.61 -3.58
CA VAL A 406 17.81 -0.80 -2.92
C VAL A 406 17.81 -0.08 -1.58
N GLY A 407 16.79 0.74 -1.35
CA GLY A 407 16.62 1.49 -0.10
C GLY A 407 16.46 0.58 1.13
N GLY A 408 17.04 1.03 2.23
CA GLY A 408 17.45 0.26 3.40
C GLY A 408 16.49 0.33 4.54
N GLU A 409 15.21 0.15 4.27
CA GLU A 409 14.57 -0.95 4.96
C GLU A 409 14.14 -1.87 3.85
N GLY A 410 14.79 -3.02 3.76
CA GLY A 410 14.05 -4.15 3.31
C GLY A 410 12.90 -4.30 4.26
N SER A 411 11.75 -3.69 3.94
CA SER A 411 10.52 -3.82 4.71
C SER A 411 10.44 -5.29 5.09
N ALA A 412 10.04 -5.64 6.31
CA ALA A 412 9.87 -7.04 6.70
C ALA A 412 9.19 -7.92 5.60
N ASN A 413 8.43 -7.30 4.68
CA ASN A 413 7.95 -7.82 3.38
C ASN A 413 8.99 -8.36 2.37
N TRP A 414 10.30 -8.24 2.61
CA TRP A 414 11.34 -8.82 1.75
C TRP A 414 11.56 -10.31 2.03
N ALA A 415 11.34 -10.73 3.28
CA ALA A 415 11.26 -12.15 3.65
C ALA A 415 10.05 -12.86 3.02
N TYR A 416 9.17 -12.11 2.33
CA TYR A 416 7.85 -12.52 1.87
C TYR A 416 7.62 -12.33 0.37
N GLY A 417 8.67 -12.06 -0.42
CA GLY A 417 8.62 -12.19 -1.90
C GLY A 417 8.04 -11.05 -2.67
N ASN A 418 7.79 -9.94 -1.99
CA ASN A 418 7.26 -8.74 -2.60
C ASN A 418 8.41 -7.95 -3.27
N PHE A 419 9.14 -8.61 -4.17
CA PHE A 419 10.18 -7.96 -4.96
C PHE A 419 9.53 -6.90 -5.85
N GLY A 420 9.79 -5.62 -5.56
CA GLY A 420 9.40 -4.55 -6.47
C GLY A 420 9.88 -4.88 -7.89
N GLY A 421 9.08 -4.57 -8.93
CA GLY A 421 9.30 -5.09 -10.29
C GLY A 421 10.71 -4.87 -10.88
N LYS A 422 11.47 -3.89 -10.38
CA LYS A 422 12.87 -3.69 -10.74
C LYS A 422 13.80 -4.78 -10.18
N ILE A 423 13.61 -5.23 -8.95
CA ILE A 423 14.42 -6.32 -8.36
C ILE A 423 14.22 -7.60 -9.16
N LYS A 424 12.97 -7.98 -9.46
CA LYS A 424 12.65 -9.14 -10.31
C LYS A 424 13.36 -9.06 -11.67
N LYS A 425 13.25 -7.90 -12.34
CA LYS A 425 13.92 -7.68 -13.63
C LYS A 425 15.46 -7.72 -13.52
N ALA A 426 16.05 -7.26 -12.41
CA ALA A 426 17.49 -7.37 -12.20
C ALA A 426 17.94 -8.83 -12.01
N LEU A 427 17.19 -9.63 -11.27
CA LEU A 427 17.45 -11.07 -11.11
C LEU A 427 17.35 -11.82 -12.46
N GLU A 428 16.32 -11.54 -13.24
CA GLU A 428 16.18 -12.06 -14.62
C GLU A 428 17.36 -11.66 -15.53
N MET A 429 17.89 -10.44 -15.36
CA MET A 429 19.06 -10.00 -16.10
C MET A 429 20.33 -10.72 -15.65
N LYS A 430 20.55 -10.92 -14.34
CA LYS A 430 21.68 -11.72 -13.82
C LYS A 430 21.65 -13.15 -14.36
N ASP A 431 20.48 -13.76 -14.36
CA ASP A 431 20.30 -15.12 -14.90
C ASP A 431 20.67 -15.22 -16.38
N LYS A 432 20.37 -14.17 -17.16
CA LYS A 432 20.78 -14.01 -18.56
C LYS A 432 22.25 -13.57 -18.75
N GLY A 433 23.06 -13.61 -17.69
CA GLY A 433 24.50 -13.31 -17.72
C GLY A 433 24.87 -11.84 -17.57
N SER A 434 23.94 -10.97 -17.14
CA SER A 434 24.25 -9.57 -16.84
C SER A 434 25.09 -9.45 -15.57
N CYS A 435 26.14 -8.63 -15.60
CA CYS A 435 26.97 -8.32 -14.43
C CYS A 435 26.31 -7.32 -13.47
N ILE A 436 24.98 -7.28 -13.41
CA ILE A 436 24.27 -6.36 -12.51
C ILE A 436 24.33 -6.90 -11.09
N GLU A 437 24.68 -6.04 -10.14
CA GLU A 437 24.69 -6.35 -8.72
C GLU A 437 23.54 -5.63 -8.01
N ILE A 438 22.87 -6.33 -7.11
CA ILE A 438 21.78 -5.78 -6.30
C ILE A 438 22.36 -5.53 -4.92
N ILE A 439 22.37 -4.26 -4.51
CA ILE A 439 23.08 -3.82 -3.31
C ILE A 439 22.17 -2.96 -2.43
N SER A 440 22.41 -2.99 -1.13
CA SER A 440 21.70 -2.15 -0.16
C SER A 440 22.19 -0.71 -0.25
N GLU A 441 21.34 0.26 0.12
CA GLU A 441 21.77 1.66 0.29
C GLU A 441 22.86 1.84 1.35
N THR A 442 23.07 0.85 2.22
CA THR A 442 24.17 0.85 3.19
C THR A 442 25.53 0.82 2.51
N ALA A 443 25.62 0.30 1.28
CA ALA A 443 26.84 0.22 0.49
C ALA A 443 27.24 1.54 -0.22
N LEU A 444 26.33 2.54 -0.24
CA LEU A 444 26.54 3.89 -0.81
C LEU A 444 27.41 4.81 0.06
#